data_AF-A0A9E3FY41-F1
#
_entry.id   AF-A0A9E3FY41-F1
#
_cell.length_a   1.000
_cell.length_b   1.000
_cell.length_c   1.000
_cell.angle_alpha   90.00
_cell.angle_beta   90.00
_cell.angle_gamma   90.00
#
_symmetry.space_group_name_H-M   'P 1'
#
loop_
_entity.id
_entity.type
_entity.pdbx_description
1 polymer ?
#
loop_
_entity_poly.entity_id
_entity_poly.type
_entity_poly.pdbx_seq_one_letter_code
_entity_poly.pdbx_strand_id
1 'polypeptide(L)'
;MRACSFKHEDIASLLLERSIALDPELGKHVDENPGRRAFITYCIEHRPSYAIEVGPWKAFVIERIIRTIHDDDLAAFVGQLQRTPWLLGDDWVAVQNRLIELACLNYGSKFIAAFLDLDPAILRRRPPPQSQAIEFAFTYKHTHLVPLLTGIWPLPDDLPHAAGMGDLARVRQWFDESGAPVDGLRNHYPFNDPRARSHLGWDVATTQQVLDVALAFAVTNDHFDVADFLLEHGADINTRWGSHEPASLLHHLISNGTYESMQFVIDRGIDMTIKDYRWGGTAQGWAYYANNDRNMARWLATQRQRRSN
;
A
#
# COMPACT_ATOMS: atom_id res chain seq x y z
N MET A 1 23.84 15.12 -2.95
CA MET A 1 22.47 14.62 -3.21
C MET A 1 21.78 15.32 -4.38
N ARG A 2 21.49 16.63 -4.36
CA ARG A 2 20.89 17.31 -5.53
C ARG A 2 21.72 17.17 -6.80
N ALA A 3 23.05 17.30 -6.73
CA ALA A 3 23.94 17.05 -7.85
C ALA A 3 23.80 15.62 -8.42
N CYS A 4 23.64 14.62 -7.54
CA CYS A 4 23.37 13.23 -7.94
C CYS A 4 22.01 13.12 -8.65
N SER A 5 20.96 13.78 -8.15
CA SER A 5 19.62 13.77 -8.76
C SER A 5 19.63 14.31 -10.21
N PHE A 6 20.46 15.32 -10.48
CA PHE A 6 20.68 15.88 -11.82
C PHE A 6 21.75 15.16 -12.64
N LYS A 7 22.33 14.06 -12.13
CA LYS A 7 23.37 13.28 -12.79
C LYS A 7 24.67 14.07 -13.08
N HIS A 8 24.99 15.06 -12.25
CA HIS A 8 26.22 15.84 -12.38
C HIS A 8 27.34 15.20 -11.55
N GLU A 9 28.04 14.21 -12.11
CA GLU A 9 29.03 13.40 -11.40
C GLU A 9 30.20 14.21 -10.84
N ASP A 10 30.80 15.09 -11.64
CA ASP A 10 31.93 15.94 -11.21
C ASP A 10 31.56 16.85 -10.03
N ILE A 11 30.35 17.43 -10.09
CA ILE A 11 29.83 18.28 -9.02
C ILE A 11 29.52 17.43 -7.78
N ALA A 12 28.96 16.23 -7.96
CA ALA A 12 28.70 15.31 -6.86
C ALA A 12 30.00 14.87 -6.16
N SER A 13 31.06 14.63 -6.93
CA SER A 13 32.39 14.31 -6.41
C SER A 13 32.97 15.45 -5.59
N LEU A 14 32.98 16.68 -6.13
CA LEU A 14 33.45 17.86 -5.40
C LEU A 14 32.66 18.09 -4.10
N LEU A 15 31.33 17.93 -4.15
CA LEU A 15 30.48 18.08 -2.98
C LEU A 15 30.68 16.97 -1.96
N LEU A 16 30.99 15.73 -2.38
CA LEU A 16 31.33 14.63 -1.48
C LEU A 16 32.63 14.94 -0.74
N GLU A 17 33.68 15.40 -1.44
CA GLU A 17 34.94 15.83 -0.80
C GLU A 17 34.71 16.91 0.25
N ARG A 18 33.89 17.92 -0.08
CA ARG A 18 33.52 18.97 0.86
C ARG A 18 32.72 18.44 2.05
N SER A 19 31.84 17.46 1.83
CA SER A 19 31.05 16.85 2.90
C SER A 19 31.94 16.03 3.84
N ILE A 20 32.89 15.26 3.30
CA ILE A 20 33.87 14.48 4.08
C ILE A 20 34.78 15.41 4.91
N ALA A 21 35.16 16.56 4.36
CA ALA A 21 35.94 17.55 5.11
C ALA A 21 35.18 18.14 6.31
N LEU A 22 33.85 18.19 6.25
CA LEU A 22 32.98 18.67 7.33
C LEU A 22 32.57 17.54 8.30
N ASP A 23 32.47 16.31 7.80
CA ASP A 23 32.10 15.11 8.52
C ASP A 23 33.07 13.97 8.17
N PRO A 24 34.18 13.82 8.91
CA PRO A 24 35.16 12.76 8.65
C PRO A 24 34.62 11.34 8.82
N GLU A 25 33.54 11.14 9.60
CA GLU A 25 32.92 9.82 9.77
C GLU A 25 32.20 9.38 8.48
N LEU A 26 31.59 10.32 7.75
CA LEU A 26 31.10 10.05 6.39
C LEU A 26 32.22 9.53 5.48
N GLY A 27 33.42 10.10 5.59
CA GLY A 27 34.60 9.66 4.84
C GLY A 27 34.97 8.21 5.14
N LYS A 28 35.06 7.85 6.42
CA LYS A 28 35.36 6.46 6.84
C LYS A 28 34.37 5.48 6.24
N HIS A 29 33.07 5.74 6.41
CA HIS A 29 32.03 4.88 5.90
C HIS A 29 32.07 4.71 4.38
N VAL A 30 32.19 5.82 3.65
CA VAL A 30 32.20 5.80 2.19
C VAL A 30 33.46 5.15 1.66
N ASP A 31 34.63 5.39 2.27
CA ASP A 31 35.92 4.88 1.79
C ASP A 31 36.10 3.38 2.09
N GLU A 32 35.57 2.88 3.21
CA GLU A 32 35.62 1.46 3.57
C GLU A 32 34.78 0.58 2.62
N ASN A 33 33.52 0.97 2.36
CA ASN A 33 32.62 0.30 1.42
C ASN A 33 31.36 1.19 1.24
N PRO A 34 31.05 1.71 0.03
CA PRO A 34 31.38 1.13 -1.28
C PRO A 34 32.53 1.78 -2.05
N GLY A 35 33.19 2.80 -1.51
CA GLY A 35 34.10 3.69 -2.21
C GLY A 35 33.39 4.90 -2.82
N ARG A 36 34.06 6.06 -2.85
CA ARG A 36 33.49 7.36 -3.25
C ARG A 36 32.77 7.34 -4.60
N ARG A 37 33.39 6.75 -5.63
CA ARG A 37 32.79 6.66 -6.97
C ARG A 37 31.51 5.83 -6.96
N ALA A 38 31.56 4.63 -6.37
CA ALA A 38 30.40 3.75 -6.29
C ALA A 38 29.27 4.36 -5.44
N PHE A 39 29.61 5.09 -4.37
CA PHE A 39 28.64 5.85 -3.57
C PHE A 39 27.92 6.91 -4.40
N ILE A 40 28.66 7.69 -5.22
CA ILE A 40 28.09 8.71 -6.10
C ILE A 40 27.22 8.07 -7.18
N THR A 41 27.72 7.04 -7.88
CA THR A 41 26.97 6.30 -8.90
C THR A 41 25.66 5.79 -8.32
N TYR A 42 25.72 5.13 -7.15
CA TYR A 42 24.53 4.64 -6.48
C TYR A 42 23.54 5.76 -6.15
N CYS A 43 24.02 6.89 -5.61
CA CYS A 43 23.16 8.04 -5.30
C CYS A 43 22.54 8.68 -6.55
N ILE A 44 23.21 8.64 -7.70
CA ILE A 44 22.68 9.12 -8.98
C ILE A 44 21.54 8.23 -9.46
N GLU A 45 21.75 6.92 -9.40
CA GLU A 45 20.83 5.90 -9.89
C GLU A 45 19.59 5.79 -9.01
N HIS A 46 19.77 5.72 -7.69
CA HIS A 46 18.72 5.35 -6.74
C HIS A 46 18.11 6.55 -6.01
N ARG A 47 18.77 7.70 -6.03
CA ARG A 47 18.28 8.98 -5.46
C ARG A 47 17.68 8.85 -4.04
N PRO A 48 18.50 8.49 -3.03
CA PRO A 48 18.03 8.28 -1.66
C PRO A 48 17.19 9.46 -1.12
N SER A 49 15.94 9.17 -0.79
CA SER A 49 14.91 10.19 -0.49
C SER A 49 15.13 10.90 0.85
N TYR A 50 15.72 10.23 1.85
CA TYR A 50 15.94 10.77 3.21
C TYR A 50 17.19 11.66 3.36
N ALA A 51 17.97 11.87 2.32
CA ALA A 51 19.34 12.37 2.46
C ALA A 51 19.45 13.81 2.96
N ILE A 52 18.37 14.60 2.88
CA ILE A 52 18.29 15.95 3.47
C ILE A 52 18.10 15.88 5.00
N GLU A 53 17.29 14.92 5.47
CA GLU A 53 16.88 14.83 6.88
C GLU A 53 17.94 14.13 7.74
N VAL A 54 18.57 13.09 7.19
CA VAL A 54 19.42 12.19 7.99
C VAL A 54 20.88 12.13 7.57
N GLY A 55 21.23 12.92 6.56
CA GLY A 55 22.55 12.92 5.95
C GLY A 55 22.74 11.83 4.89
N PRO A 56 23.78 11.99 4.04
CA PRO A 56 23.96 11.19 2.83
C PRO A 56 24.26 9.71 3.12
N TRP A 57 25.03 9.41 4.18
CA TRP A 57 25.37 8.03 4.53
C TRP A 57 24.16 7.23 5.01
N LYS A 58 23.43 7.73 6.00
CA LYS A 58 22.26 7.02 6.55
C LYS A 58 21.18 6.85 5.49
N ALA A 59 20.96 7.85 4.64
CA ALA A 59 20.03 7.73 3.52
C ALA A 59 20.48 6.68 2.50
N PHE A 60 21.78 6.61 2.17
CA PHE A 60 22.33 5.54 1.33
C PHE A 60 22.08 4.15 1.93
N VAL A 61 22.31 3.98 3.23
CA VAL A 61 22.05 2.72 3.95
C VAL A 61 20.56 2.35 3.92
N ILE A 62 19.67 3.29 4.24
CA ILE A 62 18.22 3.07 4.24
C ILE A 62 17.72 2.69 2.84
N GLU A 63 18.18 3.39 1.80
CA GLU A 63 17.80 3.09 0.42
C GLU A 63 18.23 1.68 0.02
N ARG A 64 19.44 1.24 0.41
CA ARG A 64 19.89 -0.13 0.16
C ARG A 64 19.04 -1.18 0.86
N ILE A 65 18.58 -0.92 2.08
CA ILE A 65 17.66 -1.81 2.79
C ILE A 65 16.30 -1.85 2.07
N ILE A 66 15.75 -0.70 1.68
CA ILE A 66 14.51 -0.62 0.91
C ILE A 66 14.61 -1.41 -0.40
N ARG A 67 15.73 -1.30 -1.10
CA ARG A 67 15.99 -2.04 -2.35
C ARG A 67 15.93 -3.55 -2.16
N THR A 68 16.41 -4.09 -1.04
CA THR A 68 16.31 -5.54 -0.80
C THR A 68 14.86 -6.04 -0.71
N ILE A 69 13.90 -5.20 -0.31
CA ILE A 69 12.47 -5.55 -0.37
C ILE A 69 12.01 -5.62 -1.83
N HIS A 70 12.37 -4.62 -2.64
CA HIS A 70 12.00 -4.58 -4.06
C HIS A 70 12.63 -5.71 -4.88
N ASP A 71 13.85 -6.11 -4.52
CA ASP A 71 14.59 -7.17 -5.19
C ASP A 71 14.25 -8.57 -4.61
N ASP A 72 13.32 -8.66 -3.66
CA ASP A 72 12.88 -9.87 -2.94
C ASP A 72 14.00 -10.65 -2.21
N ASP A 73 15.07 -9.95 -1.80
CA ASP A 73 16.25 -10.51 -1.13
C ASP A 73 16.17 -10.41 0.41
N LEU A 74 15.51 -11.39 1.03
CA LEU A 74 15.34 -11.46 2.48
C LEU A 74 16.69 -11.59 3.22
N ALA A 75 17.65 -12.33 2.66
CA ALA A 75 18.93 -12.57 3.33
C ALA A 75 19.76 -11.28 3.42
N ALA A 76 19.81 -10.50 2.32
CA ALA A 76 20.45 -9.20 2.32
C ALA A 76 19.72 -8.21 3.23
N PHE A 77 18.38 -8.23 3.27
CA PHE A 77 17.59 -7.38 4.17
C PHE A 77 17.96 -7.59 5.64
N VAL A 78 17.88 -8.83 6.12
CA VAL A 78 18.21 -9.17 7.50
C VAL A 78 19.68 -8.88 7.81
N GLY A 79 20.59 -9.27 6.91
CA GLY A 79 22.02 -9.02 7.10
C GLY A 79 22.39 -7.54 7.13
N GLN A 80 21.68 -6.69 6.38
CA GLN A 80 21.88 -5.24 6.45
C GLN A 80 21.34 -4.66 7.75
N LEU A 81 20.12 -5.04 8.18
CA LEU A 81 19.53 -4.57 9.44
C LEU A 81 20.37 -4.94 10.67
N GLN A 82 20.93 -6.16 10.70
CA GLN A 82 21.83 -6.59 11.77
C GLN A 82 23.12 -5.76 11.83
N ARG A 83 23.60 -5.24 10.69
CA ARG A 83 24.76 -4.33 10.63
C ARG A 83 24.40 -2.87 10.92
N THR A 84 23.11 -2.56 11.02
CA THR A 84 22.61 -1.19 11.24
C THR A 84 21.68 -1.11 12.44
N PRO A 85 22.13 -1.54 13.64
CA PRO A 85 21.27 -1.65 14.83
C PRO A 85 20.64 -0.31 15.24
N TRP A 86 21.27 0.82 14.88
CA TRP A 86 20.70 2.15 15.10
C TRP A 86 19.32 2.33 14.44
N LEU A 87 19.07 1.66 13.30
CA LEU A 87 17.80 1.76 12.57
C LEU A 87 16.64 1.09 13.33
N LEU A 88 16.95 0.20 14.27
CA LEU A 88 15.97 -0.47 15.14
C LEU A 88 15.59 0.39 16.38
N GLY A 89 16.29 1.50 16.62
CA GLY A 89 16.06 2.40 17.76
C GLY A 89 14.90 3.39 17.60
N ASP A 90 14.53 4.07 18.68
CA ASP A 90 13.37 4.97 18.75
C ASP A 90 13.41 6.15 17.78
N ASP A 91 14.60 6.68 17.47
CA ASP A 91 14.79 7.80 16.54
C ASP A 91 14.40 7.46 15.10
N TRP A 92 14.20 6.17 14.80
CA TRP A 92 14.03 5.65 13.44
C TRP A 92 12.68 5.01 13.18
N VAL A 93 11.73 5.12 14.12
CA VAL A 93 10.39 4.53 14.00
C VAL A 93 9.68 4.95 12.71
N ALA A 94 9.92 6.17 12.20
CA ALA A 94 9.35 6.60 10.91
C ALA A 94 9.87 5.76 9.72
N VAL A 95 11.16 5.42 9.71
CA VAL A 95 11.75 4.55 8.68
C VAL A 95 11.34 3.11 8.89
N GLN A 96 11.26 2.64 10.14
CA GLN A 96 10.73 1.30 10.48
C GLN A 96 9.30 1.12 9.97
N ASN A 97 8.43 2.12 10.18
CA ASN A 97 7.09 2.13 9.64
C ASN A 97 7.10 2.06 8.10
N ARG A 98 7.96 2.85 7.45
CA ARG A 98 8.10 2.83 5.99
C ARG A 98 8.54 1.47 5.44
N LEU A 99 9.46 0.78 6.12
CA LEU A 99 9.88 -0.57 5.72
C LEU A 99 8.71 -1.55 5.78
N ILE A 100 7.87 -1.48 6.81
CA ILE A 100 6.67 -2.32 6.93
C ILE A 100 5.65 -1.99 5.83
N GLU A 101 5.36 -0.69 5.61
CA GLU A 101 4.44 -0.27 4.54
C GLU A 101 4.90 -0.76 3.15
N LEU A 102 6.20 -0.65 2.85
CA LEU A 102 6.78 -1.13 1.60
C LEU A 102 6.71 -2.65 1.46
N ALA A 103 6.97 -3.38 2.54
CA ALA A 103 6.85 -4.83 2.55
C ALA A 103 5.39 -5.27 2.38
N CYS A 104 4.42 -4.57 2.98
CA CYS A 104 2.99 -4.79 2.74
C CYS A 104 2.63 -4.60 1.27
N LEU A 105 3.08 -3.52 0.61
CA LEU A 105 2.78 -3.25 -0.80
C LEU A 105 3.30 -4.31 -1.78
N ASN A 106 4.43 -4.96 -1.46
CA ASN A 106 5.17 -5.82 -2.38
C ASN A 106 5.19 -7.29 -1.94
N TYR A 107 4.15 -7.76 -1.22
CA TYR A 107 3.95 -9.18 -0.84
C TYR A 107 4.94 -9.74 0.22
N GLY A 108 5.70 -8.88 0.90
CA GLY A 108 6.83 -9.27 1.76
C GLY A 108 6.47 -9.72 3.17
N SER A 109 5.55 -10.68 3.36
CA SER A 109 5.22 -11.23 4.70
C SER A 109 6.46 -11.68 5.48
N LYS A 110 7.40 -12.32 4.76
CA LYS A 110 8.71 -12.75 5.26
C LYS A 110 9.58 -11.59 5.75
N PHE A 111 9.52 -10.42 5.10
CA PHE A 111 10.27 -9.23 5.50
C PHE A 111 9.70 -8.61 6.76
N ILE A 112 8.36 -8.54 6.87
CA ILE A 112 7.70 -8.04 8.07
C ILE A 112 8.05 -8.94 9.25
N ALA A 113 7.83 -10.26 9.13
CA ALA A 113 8.15 -11.21 10.19
C ALA A 113 9.63 -11.12 10.63
N ALA A 114 10.56 -11.20 9.68
CA ALA A 114 11.99 -11.10 9.99
C ALA A 114 12.39 -9.74 10.58
N PHE A 115 11.72 -8.65 10.17
CA PHE A 115 11.95 -7.34 10.75
C PHE A 115 11.46 -7.27 12.20
N LEU A 116 10.28 -7.82 12.50
CA LEU A 116 9.73 -7.86 13.86
C LEU A 116 10.53 -8.76 14.80
N ASP A 117 11.11 -9.86 14.28
CA ASP A 117 12.00 -10.75 15.04
C ASP A 117 13.29 -10.05 15.53
N LEU A 118 13.68 -8.93 14.89
CA LEU A 118 14.80 -8.09 15.34
C LEU A 118 14.42 -7.13 16.47
N ASP A 119 13.20 -7.22 17.01
CA ASP A 119 12.68 -6.42 18.11
C ASP A 119 12.81 -4.88 17.92
N PRO A 120 12.33 -4.35 16.77
CA PRO A 120 12.42 -2.92 16.47
C PRO A 120 11.58 -2.08 17.43
N ALA A 121 12.03 -0.85 17.69
CA ALA A 121 11.37 0.09 18.59
C ALA A 121 9.88 0.33 18.27
N ILE A 122 9.47 0.21 17.01
CA ILE A 122 8.06 0.36 16.58
C ILE A 122 7.11 -0.59 17.33
N LEU A 123 7.55 -1.79 17.76
CA LEU A 123 6.73 -2.71 18.55
C LEU A 123 6.34 -2.14 19.91
N ARG A 124 7.20 -1.29 20.49
CA ARG A 124 7.03 -0.69 21.82
C ARG A 124 6.51 0.74 21.78
N ARG A 125 6.49 1.38 20.61
CA ARG A 125 6.05 2.77 20.47
C ARG A 125 4.55 2.90 20.80
N ARG A 126 4.21 3.81 21.72
CA ARG A 126 2.83 4.13 22.10
C ARG A 126 2.61 5.65 22.12
N PRO A 127 1.58 6.19 21.43
CA PRO A 127 0.74 5.49 20.44
C PRO A 127 1.59 5.02 19.23
N PRO A 128 1.18 3.96 18.53
CA PRO A 128 1.88 3.54 17.31
C PRO A 128 1.87 4.68 16.28
N PRO A 129 2.90 4.78 15.40
CA PRO A 129 2.92 5.79 14.36
C PRO A 129 1.74 5.59 13.39
N GLN A 130 1.23 6.65 12.78
CA GLN A 130 0.26 6.51 11.69
C GLN A 130 0.87 5.70 10.55
N SER A 131 0.10 4.75 10.01
CA SER A 131 0.57 3.82 8.99
C SER A 131 -0.56 3.41 8.04
N GLN A 132 -0.20 3.22 6.78
CA GLN A 132 -1.08 2.63 5.77
C GLN A 132 -0.96 1.10 5.71
N ALA A 133 -0.11 0.47 6.52
CA ALA A 133 0.18 -0.97 6.40
C ALA A 133 -1.08 -1.87 6.46
N ILE A 134 -2.00 -1.59 7.39
CA ILE A 134 -3.27 -2.33 7.47
C ILE A 134 -4.16 -2.04 6.26
N GLU A 135 -4.26 -0.78 5.82
CA GLU A 135 -5.07 -0.42 4.65
C GLU A 135 -4.55 -1.13 3.39
N PHE A 136 -3.23 -1.15 3.19
CA PHE A 136 -2.58 -1.90 2.11
C PHE A 136 -2.88 -3.40 2.20
N ALA A 137 -2.96 -3.96 3.41
CA ALA A 137 -3.31 -5.36 3.59
C ALA A 137 -4.71 -5.69 3.04
N PHE A 138 -5.70 -4.80 3.21
CA PHE A 138 -7.03 -4.99 2.63
C PHE A 138 -7.09 -4.64 1.14
N THR A 139 -6.48 -3.52 0.76
CA THR A 139 -6.52 -2.99 -0.61
C THR A 139 -5.80 -3.91 -1.61
N TYR A 140 -4.68 -4.54 -1.24
CA TYR A 140 -3.90 -5.40 -2.14
C TYR A 140 -4.05 -6.89 -1.86
N LYS A 141 -5.11 -7.30 -1.15
CA LYS A 141 -5.40 -8.71 -0.87
C LYS A 141 -4.28 -9.42 -0.11
N HIS A 142 -3.81 -8.78 0.96
CA HIS A 142 -2.81 -9.31 1.89
C HIS A 142 -3.36 -9.41 3.32
N THR A 143 -4.64 -9.73 3.49
CA THR A 143 -5.29 -9.87 4.81
C THR A 143 -4.63 -10.91 5.71
N HIS A 144 -3.91 -11.88 5.15
CA HIS A 144 -3.05 -12.80 5.92
C HIS A 144 -1.94 -12.09 6.73
N LEU A 145 -1.60 -10.83 6.42
CA LEU A 145 -0.66 -10.01 7.19
C LEU A 145 -1.29 -9.38 8.43
N VAL A 146 -2.62 -9.29 8.51
CA VAL A 146 -3.33 -8.59 9.61
C VAL A 146 -2.91 -9.12 10.99
N PRO A 147 -2.75 -10.43 11.24
CA PRO A 147 -2.26 -10.91 12.54
C PRO A 147 -0.87 -10.39 12.92
N LEU A 148 0.03 -10.16 11.95
CA LEU A 148 1.35 -9.59 12.21
C LEU A 148 1.25 -8.08 12.49
N LEU A 149 0.47 -7.38 11.66
CA LEU A 149 0.31 -5.93 11.75
C LEU A 149 -0.41 -5.50 13.03
N THR A 150 -1.35 -6.32 13.51
CA THR A 150 -2.12 -6.05 14.74
C THR A 150 -1.29 -6.09 16.01
N GLY A 151 -0.08 -6.66 15.97
CA GLY A 151 0.91 -6.52 17.04
C GLY A 151 1.43 -5.09 17.24
N ILE A 152 1.31 -4.24 16.22
CA ILE A 152 1.75 -2.83 16.25
C ILE A 152 0.55 -1.90 16.23
N TRP A 153 -0.37 -2.11 15.28
CA TRP A 153 -1.52 -1.25 15.02
C TRP A 153 -2.81 -2.01 15.30
N PRO A 154 -3.61 -1.61 16.30
CA PRO A 154 -4.93 -2.20 16.50
C PRO A 154 -5.76 -2.16 15.22
N LEU A 155 -6.40 -3.28 14.87
CA LEU A 155 -7.36 -3.30 13.77
C LEU A 155 -8.56 -2.43 14.17
N PRO A 156 -9.00 -1.49 13.31
CA PRO A 156 -10.21 -0.73 13.59
C PRO A 156 -11.41 -1.62 13.71
N ASP A 157 -12.26 -1.30 14.69
CA ASP A 157 -13.56 -1.93 14.86
C ASP A 157 -14.60 -1.13 14.08
N ASP A 158 -14.55 -1.29 12.76
CA ASP A 158 -15.42 -0.59 11.82
C ASP A 158 -15.91 -1.48 10.68
N LEU A 159 -16.90 -0.98 9.94
CA LEU A 159 -17.57 -1.72 8.89
C LEU A 159 -16.61 -2.14 7.76
N PRO A 160 -15.78 -1.25 7.18
CA PRO A 160 -14.84 -1.64 6.12
C PRO A 160 -13.88 -2.77 6.51
N HIS A 161 -13.27 -2.69 7.70
CA HIS A 161 -12.28 -3.67 8.13
C HIS A 161 -12.94 -5.01 8.49
N ALA A 162 -14.09 -4.99 9.18
CA ALA A 162 -14.85 -6.22 9.43
C ALA A 162 -15.30 -6.89 8.13
N ALA A 163 -15.73 -6.11 7.14
CA ALA A 163 -16.12 -6.63 5.84
C ALA A 163 -14.94 -7.24 5.08
N GLY A 164 -13.79 -6.55 5.08
CA GLY A 164 -12.55 -7.06 4.50
C GLY A 164 -11.97 -8.29 5.20
N MET A 165 -12.33 -8.54 6.46
CA MET A 165 -11.97 -9.74 7.21
C MET A 165 -12.98 -10.88 7.05
N GLY A 166 -14.10 -10.64 6.37
CA GLY A 166 -15.17 -11.63 6.19
C GLY A 166 -16.01 -11.86 7.45
N ASP A 167 -15.98 -10.94 8.43
CA ASP A 167 -16.75 -11.08 9.66
C ASP A 167 -18.20 -10.61 9.46
N LEU A 168 -19.00 -11.45 8.79
CA LEU A 168 -20.41 -11.17 8.52
C LEU A 168 -21.21 -10.93 9.82
N ALA A 169 -20.85 -11.63 10.90
CA ALA A 169 -21.54 -11.48 12.18
C ALA A 169 -21.32 -10.09 12.77
N ARG A 170 -20.09 -9.56 12.68
CA ARG A 170 -19.77 -8.19 13.09
C ARG A 170 -20.38 -7.16 12.14
N VAL A 171 -20.29 -7.39 10.83
CA VAL A 171 -20.89 -6.54 9.79
C VAL A 171 -22.38 -6.27 10.07
N ARG A 172 -23.14 -7.30 10.42
CA ARG A 172 -24.58 -7.20 10.71
C ARG A 172 -24.91 -6.27 11.89
N GLN A 173 -23.97 -6.02 12.80
CA GLN A 173 -24.23 -5.18 13.98
C GLN A 173 -24.29 -3.69 13.67
N TRP A 174 -23.90 -3.29 12.46
CA TRP A 174 -24.04 -1.91 11.99
C TRP A 174 -25.26 -1.68 11.11
N PHE A 175 -26.20 -2.63 11.09
CA PHE A 175 -27.49 -2.51 10.44
C PHE A 175 -28.60 -2.78 11.46
N ASP A 176 -29.68 -2.02 11.40
CA ASP A 176 -30.84 -2.21 12.26
C ASP A 176 -31.73 -3.36 11.77
N GLU A 177 -32.84 -3.62 12.48
CA GLU A 177 -33.78 -4.69 12.14
C GLU A 177 -34.44 -4.51 10.76
N SER A 178 -34.46 -3.29 10.23
CA SER A 178 -34.98 -3.00 8.89
C SER A 178 -33.93 -3.18 7.79
N GLY A 179 -32.68 -3.44 8.15
CA GLY A 179 -31.54 -3.49 7.25
C GLY A 179 -30.98 -2.10 6.90
N ALA A 180 -31.39 -1.05 7.60
CA ALA A 180 -30.82 0.28 7.41
C ALA A 180 -29.51 0.42 8.19
N PRO A 181 -28.49 1.12 7.65
CA PRO A 181 -27.29 1.47 8.40
C PRO A 181 -27.60 2.20 9.70
N VAL A 182 -26.97 1.81 10.81
CA VAL A 182 -27.12 2.50 12.10
C VAL A 182 -26.50 3.90 12.06
N ASP A 183 -26.97 4.77 12.96
CA ASP A 183 -26.43 6.12 13.11
C ASP A 183 -24.92 6.10 13.40
N GLY A 184 -24.20 7.01 12.75
CA GLY A 184 -22.75 7.16 12.95
C GLY A 184 -21.88 6.33 12.01
N LEU A 185 -22.46 5.53 11.09
CA LEU A 185 -21.67 4.75 10.11
C LEU A 185 -20.71 5.62 9.29
N ARG A 186 -21.08 6.88 8.99
CA ARG A 186 -20.20 7.87 8.34
C ARG A 186 -18.87 8.14 9.07
N ASN A 187 -18.80 7.81 10.36
CA ASN A 187 -17.59 7.97 11.17
C ASN A 187 -16.64 6.76 11.06
N HIS A 188 -17.08 5.65 10.46
CA HIS A 188 -16.23 4.51 10.16
C HIS A 188 -15.29 4.93 9.05
N TYR A 189 -14.04 5.13 9.41
CA TYR A 189 -13.09 5.68 8.47
C TYR A 189 -12.55 4.53 7.61
N PRO A 190 -12.68 4.61 6.28
CA PRO A 190 -12.27 3.51 5.39
C PRO A 190 -10.77 3.19 5.40
N PHE A 191 -9.96 3.98 6.10
CA PHE A 191 -8.50 3.95 6.11
C PHE A 191 -7.92 4.18 7.51
N ASN A 192 -6.72 3.70 7.78
CA ASN A 192 -6.12 3.87 9.12
C ASN A 192 -5.30 5.15 9.24
N ASP A 193 -4.96 5.76 8.10
CA ASP A 193 -4.33 7.06 8.02
C ASP A 193 -5.33 8.06 7.41
N PRO A 194 -5.74 9.12 8.14
CA PRO A 194 -6.62 10.16 7.59
C PRO A 194 -6.05 10.90 6.37
N ARG A 195 -4.76 10.74 6.08
CA ARG A 195 -4.12 11.26 4.87
C ARG A 195 -4.23 10.32 3.69
N ALA A 196 -4.54 9.04 3.93
CA ALA A 196 -4.76 8.07 2.88
C ALA A 196 -5.85 8.62 1.96
N ARG A 197 -5.48 8.82 0.69
CA ARG A 197 -6.37 9.34 -0.36
C ARG A 197 -6.86 10.78 -0.19
N SER A 198 -6.25 11.58 0.70
CA SER A 198 -6.52 13.03 0.78
C SER A 198 -6.34 13.76 -0.56
N HIS A 199 -5.41 13.28 -1.39
CA HIS A 199 -5.15 13.78 -2.75
C HIS A 199 -6.26 13.44 -3.76
N LEU A 200 -7.21 12.57 -3.42
CA LEU A 200 -8.34 12.20 -4.26
C LEU A 200 -9.56 13.11 -4.08
N GLY A 201 -9.46 14.14 -3.23
CA GLY A 201 -10.56 15.05 -2.94
C GLY A 201 -11.72 14.36 -2.23
N TRP A 202 -11.44 13.28 -1.49
CA TRP A 202 -12.41 12.67 -0.61
C TRP A 202 -12.58 13.59 0.61
N ASP A 203 -13.66 14.38 0.61
CA ASP A 203 -14.12 15.18 1.75
C ASP A 203 -14.56 14.26 2.91
N VAL A 204 -15.27 14.81 3.91
CA VAL A 204 -15.85 14.02 5.02
C VAL A 204 -16.65 12.85 4.46
N ALA A 205 -16.27 11.63 4.86
CA ALA A 205 -16.89 10.40 4.37
C ALA A 205 -18.40 10.40 4.61
N THR A 206 -19.17 10.02 3.59
CA THR A 206 -20.61 9.78 3.69
C THR A 206 -20.87 8.32 4.06
N THR A 207 -22.04 8.02 4.61
CA THR A 207 -22.50 6.64 4.87
C THR A 207 -22.38 5.76 3.61
N GLN A 208 -22.74 6.29 2.44
CA GLN A 208 -22.63 5.55 1.17
C GLN A 208 -21.17 5.21 0.86
N GLN A 209 -20.25 6.16 0.99
CA GLN A 209 -18.82 5.89 0.75
C GLN A 209 -18.28 4.80 1.67
N VAL A 210 -18.73 4.75 2.93
CA VAL A 210 -18.35 3.67 3.86
C VAL A 210 -18.87 2.32 3.39
N LEU A 211 -20.14 2.23 2.98
CA LEU A 211 -20.73 1.01 2.42
C LEU A 211 -19.98 0.54 1.17
N ASP A 212 -19.69 1.47 0.27
CA ASP A 212 -18.96 1.25 -0.97
C ASP A 212 -17.54 0.72 -0.72
N VAL A 213 -16.83 1.27 0.28
CA VAL A 213 -15.50 0.76 0.68
C VAL A 213 -15.63 -0.63 1.28
N ALA A 214 -16.59 -0.85 2.17
CA ALA A 214 -16.80 -2.16 2.78
C ALA A 214 -17.08 -3.23 1.72
N LEU A 215 -17.89 -2.92 0.72
CA LEU A 215 -18.13 -3.79 -0.43
C LEU A 215 -16.84 -4.04 -1.20
N ALA A 216 -16.07 -2.99 -1.51
CA ALA A 216 -14.81 -3.13 -2.23
C ALA A 216 -13.81 -4.03 -1.49
N PHE A 217 -13.67 -3.87 -0.17
CA PHE A 217 -12.80 -4.71 0.66
C PHE A 217 -13.29 -6.15 0.76
N ALA A 218 -14.59 -6.39 0.94
CA ALA A 218 -15.15 -7.74 0.95
C ALA A 218 -14.89 -8.46 -0.38
N VAL A 219 -15.20 -7.82 -1.52
CA VAL A 219 -14.98 -8.41 -2.85
C VAL A 219 -13.51 -8.64 -3.16
N THR A 220 -12.63 -7.67 -2.86
CA THR A 220 -11.18 -7.78 -3.13
C THR A 220 -10.58 -8.97 -2.36
N ASN A 221 -11.10 -9.24 -1.18
CA ASN A 221 -10.64 -10.32 -0.30
C ASN A 221 -11.51 -11.61 -0.41
N ASP A 222 -12.34 -11.73 -1.44
CA ASP A 222 -13.18 -12.89 -1.75
C ASP A 222 -14.24 -13.26 -0.69
N HIS A 223 -14.64 -12.32 0.16
CA HIS A 223 -15.71 -12.48 1.14
C HIS A 223 -17.08 -12.20 0.50
N PHE A 224 -17.50 -13.10 -0.40
CA PHE A 224 -18.68 -12.90 -1.25
C PHE A 224 -20.01 -12.91 -0.49
N ASP A 225 -20.12 -13.63 0.62
CA ASP A 225 -21.28 -13.63 1.51
C ASP A 225 -21.48 -12.28 2.20
N VAL A 226 -20.39 -11.64 2.64
CA VAL A 226 -20.40 -10.27 3.14
C VAL A 226 -20.73 -9.29 2.03
N ALA A 227 -20.13 -9.45 0.86
CA ALA A 227 -20.40 -8.57 -0.27
C ALA A 227 -21.88 -8.61 -0.70
N ASP A 228 -22.49 -9.80 -0.74
CA ASP A 228 -23.93 -9.97 -0.99
C ASP A 228 -24.78 -9.23 0.04
N PHE A 229 -24.48 -9.44 1.32
CA PHE A 229 -25.18 -8.75 2.40
C PHE A 229 -25.08 -7.22 2.24
N LEU A 230 -23.89 -6.69 1.95
CA LEU A 230 -23.69 -5.24 1.76
C LEU A 230 -24.47 -4.69 0.56
N LEU A 231 -24.54 -5.43 -0.55
CA LEU A 231 -25.34 -5.06 -1.73
C LEU A 231 -26.84 -5.02 -1.42
N GLU A 232 -27.34 -6.01 -0.66
CA GLU A 232 -28.73 -6.03 -0.19
C GLU A 232 -29.05 -4.83 0.72
N HIS A 233 -28.04 -4.27 1.37
CA HIS A 233 -28.16 -3.17 2.35
C HIS A 233 -27.63 -1.83 1.82
N GLY A 234 -27.61 -1.66 0.48
CA GLY A 234 -27.46 -0.37 -0.17
C GLY A 234 -26.04 0.03 -0.56
N ALA A 235 -25.05 -0.85 -0.46
CA ALA A 235 -23.74 -0.59 -1.07
C ALA A 235 -23.87 -0.47 -2.60
N ASP A 236 -23.22 0.53 -3.21
CA ASP A 236 -23.31 0.77 -4.65
C ASP A 236 -22.18 0.05 -5.38
N ILE A 237 -22.53 -0.96 -6.18
CA ILE A 237 -21.57 -1.71 -7.00
C ILE A 237 -20.93 -0.85 -8.10
N ASN A 238 -21.57 0.26 -8.50
CA ASN A 238 -21.13 1.16 -9.57
C ASN A 238 -20.40 2.41 -9.07
N THR A 239 -20.06 2.44 -7.79
CA THR A 239 -19.25 3.49 -7.16
C THR A 239 -17.87 3.65 -7.82
N ARG A 240 -17.28 4.84 -7.68
CA ARG A 240 -15.91 5.16 -8.14
C ARG A 240 -14.92 5.15 -6.98
N TRP A 241 -14.98 4.09 -6.16
CA TRP A 241 -14.20 3.91 -4.94
C TRP A 241 -12.67 3.94 -5.12
N GLY A 242 -12.15 3.54 -6.29
CA GLY A 242 -10.76 3.13 -6.58
C GLY A 242 -9.62 3.50 -5.60
N SER A 243 -8.73 2.52 -5.37
CA SER A 243 -7.65 2.58 -4.38
C SER A 243 -6.63 3.71 -4.56
N HIS A 244 -6.37 4.09 -5.81
CA HIS A 244 -5.39 5.08 -6.19
C HIS A 244 -5.98 6.34 -6.82
N GLU A 245 -7.16 6.21 -7.42
CA GLU A 245 -7.91 7.27 -8.08
C GLU A 245 -9.34 6.80 -8.35
N PRO A 246 -10.29 7.72 -8.56
CA PRO A 246 -11.67 7.35 -8.83
C PRO A 246 -11.79 6.43 -10.06
N ALA A 247 -12.14 5.17 -9.81
CA ALA A 247 -12.36 4.11 -10.80
C ALA A 247 -13.33 3.08 -10.20
N SER A 248 -13.97 2.26 -11.05
CA SER A 248 -14.85 1.20 -10.55
C SER A 248 -14.08 0.07 -9.88
N LEU A 249 -14.76 -0.67 -9.00
CA LEU A 249 -14.21 -1.87 -8.35
C LEU A 249 -13.63 -2.86 -9.37
N LEU A 250 -14.25 -3.01 -10.54
CA LEU A 250 -13.75 -3.89 -11.60
C LEU A 250 -12.36 -3.49 -12.12
N HIS A 251 -11.99 -2.20 -12.12
CA HIS A 251 -10.62 -1.77 -12.49
C HIS A 251 -9.59 -2.27 -11.48
N HIS A 252 -9.91 -2.17 -10.19
CA HIS A 252 -9.01 -2.60 -9.12
C HIS A 252 -8.77 -4.12 -9.16
N LEU A 253 -9.82 -4.88 -9.46
CA LEU A 253 -9.73 -6.34 -9.59
C LEU A 253 -8.86 -6.81 -10.76
N ILE A 254 -8.57 -5.97 -11.77
CA ILE A 254 -7.65 -6.33 -12.86
C ILE A 254 -6.23 -6.59 -12.35
N SER A 255 -5.80 -5.88 -11.31
CA SER A 255 -4.44 -6.00 -10.77
C SER A 255 -4.39 -6.87 -9.51
N ASN A 256 -5.44 -6.88 -8.70
CA ASN A 256 -5.43 -7.48 -7.36
C ASN A 256 -6.53 -8.53 -7.13
N GLY A 257 -7.45 -8.70 -8.08
CA GLY A 257 -8.59 -9.61 -7.98
C GLY A 257 -8.36 -10.96 -8.66
N THR A 258 -9.32 -11.86 -8.50
CA THR A 258 -9.37 -13.13 -9.24
C THR A 258 -10.45 -13.05 -10.32
N TYR A 259 -10.42 -13.99 -11.28
CA TYR A 259 -11.54 -14.18 -12.20
C TYR A 259 -12.86 -14.41 -11.46
N GLU A 260 -12.83 -15.05 -10.29
CA GLU A 260 -14.01 -15.30 -9.47
C GLU A 260 -14.54 -14.00 -8.86
N SER A 261 -13.69 -13.16 -8.26
CA SER A 261 -14.10 -11.84 -7.74
C SER A 261 -14.64 -10.94 -8.87
N MET A 262 -14.05 -11.00 -10.06
CA MET A 262 -14.54 -10.26 -11.23
C MET A 262 -15.87 -10.81 -11.73
N GLN A 263 -16.03 -12.13 -11.81
CA GLN A 263 -17.28 -12.76 -12.23
C GLN A 263 -18.40 -12.44 -11.22
N PHE A 264 -18.10 -12.47 -9.91
CA PHE A 264 -19.04 -12.10 -8.85
C PHE A 264 -19.65 -10.72 -9.10
N VAL A 265 -18.83 -9.68 -9.29
CA VAL A 265 -19.35 -8.31 -9.52
C VAL A 265 -20.04 -8.16 -10.87
N ILE A 266 -19.60 -8.91 -11.89
CA ILE A 266 -20.24 -8.96 -13.21
C ILE A 266 -21.65 -9.55 -13.11
N ASP A 267 -21.81 -10.64 -12.37
CA ASP A 267 -23.09 -11.32 -12.18
C ASP A 267 -24.07 -10.46 -11.36
N ARG A 268 -23.54 -9.62 -10.46
CA ARG A 268 -24.31 -8.63 -9.67
C ARG A 268 -24.53 -7.29 -10.34
N GLY A 269 -24.21 -7.20 -11.62
CA GLY A 269 -24.71 -6.12 -12.43
C GLY A 269 -23.76 -4.92 -12.57
N ILE A 270 -22.50 -5.01 -12.14
CA ILE A 270 -21.54 -3.90 -12.27
C ILE A 270 -21.52 -3.33 -13.70
N ASP A 271 -21.51 -2.01 -13.83
CA ASP A 271 -21.36 -1.30 -15.09
C ASP A 271 -19.92 -1.39 -15.58
N MET A 272 -19.72 -2.30 -16.52
CA MET A 272 -18.42 -2.56 -17.15
C MET A 272 -17.96 -1.42 -18.08
N THR A 273 -18.75 -0.35 -18.23
CA THR A 273 -18.45 0.82 -19.07
C THR A 273 -17.95 2.03 -18.29
N ILE A 274 -17.96 1.97 -16.95
CA ILE A 274 -17.36 3.01 -16.10
C ILE A 274 -15.92 3.26 -16.56
N LYS A 275 -15.56 4.54 -16.64
CA LYS A 275 -14.23 4.99 -17.02
C LYS A 275 -13.44 5.40 -15.80
N ASP A 276 -12.14 5.15 -15.78
CA ASP A 276 -11.25 5.69 -14.76
C ASP A 276 -11.07 7.21 -14.92
N TYR A 277 -10.58 7.88 -13.86
CA TYR A 277 -10.37 9.31 -13.84
C TYR A 277 -9.20 9.80 -14.72
N ARG A 278 -8.09 9.06 -14.78
CA ARG A 278 -6.82 9.54 -15.35
C ARG A 278 -6.75 9.41 -16.87
N TRP A 279 -7.20 8.27 -17.39
CA TRP A 279 -7.07 7.90 -18.80
C TRP A 279 -8.41 7.78 -19.50
N GLY A 280 -9.52 7.78 -18.76
CA GLY A 280 -10.84 7.57 -19.32
C GLY A 280 -11.02 6.17 -19.92
N GLY A 281 -10.21 5.20 -19.48
CA GLY A 281 -10.28 3.80 -19.90
C GLY A 281 -11.28 3.01 -19.06
N THR A 282 -11.78 1.91 -19.61
CA THR A 282 -12.57 0.92 -18.85
C THR A 282 -11.65 -0.15 -18.25
N ALA A 283 -12.18 -1.02 -17.38
CA ALA A 283 -11.42 -2.14 -16.82
C ALA A 283 -10.86 -3.07 -17.91
N GLN A 284 -11.60 -3.26 -19.02
CA GLN A 284 -11.10 -3.96 -20.20
C GLN A 284 -9.90 -3.23 -20.83
N GLY A 285 -9.95 -1.89 -20.91
CA GLY A 285 -8.85 -1.06 -21.38
C GLY A 285 -7.62 -1.18 -20.49
N TRP A 286 -7.80 -1.21 -19.16
CA TRP A 286 -6.71 -1.42 -18.21
C TRP A 286 -6.03 -2.77 -18.40
N ALA A 287 -6.82 -3.85 -18.52
CA ALA A 287 -6.28 -5.18 -18.80
C ALA A 287 -5.41 -5.15 -20.07
N TYR A 288 -5.87 -4.50 -21.13
CA TYR A 288 -5.14 -4.44 -22.40
C TYR A 288 -3.91 -3.53 -22.38
N TYR A 289 -4.04 -2.28 -21.90
CA TYR A 289 -3.01 -1.26 -22.04
C TYR A 289 -2.09 -1.14 -20.82
N ALA A 290 -2.62 -1.29 -19.60
CA ALA A 290 -1.84 -1.14 -18.38
C ALA A 290 -1.13 -2.44 -18.00
N ASN A 291 -1.85 -3.57 -18.03
CA ASN A 291 -1.30 -4.87 -17.60
C ASN A 291 -0.80 -5.72 -18.78
N ASN A 292 -1.03 -5.28 -20.02
CA ASN A 292 -0.72 -6.04 -21.25
C ASN A 292 -1.31 -7.47 -21.24
N ASP A 293 -2.42 -7.67 -20.53
CA ASP A 293 -3.15 -8.92 -20.40
C ASP A 293 -4.29 -8.98 -21.44
N ARG A 294 -3.94 -9.45 -22.63
CA ARG A 294 -4.88 -9.61 -23.74
C ARG A 294 -5.94 -10.68 -23.47
N ASN A 295 -5.65 -11.67 -22.63
CA ASN A 295 -6.59 -12.73 -22.33
C ASN A 295 -7.69 -12.22 -21.40
N MET A 296 -7.30 -11.48 -20.35
CA MET A 296 -8.24 -10.77 -19.47
C MET A 296 -9.11 -9.77 -20.25
N ALA A 297 -8.48 -8.96 -21.12
CA ALA A 297 -9.22 -8.02 -21.94
C ALA A 297 -10.24 -8.71 -22.86
N ARG A 298 -9.88 -9.86 -23.46
CA ARG A 298 -10.81 -10.65 -24.29
C ARG A 298 -11.92 -11.26 -23.45
N TRP A 299 -11.60 -11.80 -22.27
CA TRP A 299 -12.59 -12.37 -21.36
C TRP A 299 -13.63 -11.32 -20.94
N LEU A 300 -13.19 -10.13 -20.51
CA LEU A 300 -14.10 -9.02 -20.17
C LEU A 300 -14.98 -8.59 -21.36
N ALA A 301 -14.44 -8.57 -22.57
CA ALA A 301 -15.21 -8.28 -23.77
C ALA A 301 -16.32 -9.33 -24.00
N THR A 302 -16.01 -10.61 -23.80
CA THR A 302 -17.01 -11.69 -23.89
C THR A 302 -18.08 -11.57 -22.81
N GLN A 303 -17.72 -11.26 -21.56
CA GLN A 303 -18.70 -11.08 -20.48
C GLN A 303 -19.65 -9.91 -20.77
N ARG A 304 -19.11 -8.79 -21.27
CA ARG A 304 -19.93 -7.63 -21.66
C ARG A 304 -20.90 -7.96 -22.79
N GLN A 305 -20.46 -8.70 -23.81
CA GLN A 305 -21.32 -9.13 -24.92
C GLN A 305 -22.46 -10.03 -24.42
N ARG A 306 -22.18 -10.98 -23.53
CA ARG A 306 -23.19 -11.87 -22.94
C ARG A 306 -24.28 -11.11 -22.18
N ARG A 307 -23.95 -9.99 -21.52
CA ARG A 307 -24.92 -9.15 -20.82
C ARG A 307 -25.69 -8.18 -21.72
N SER A 308 -25.25 -8.00 -22.97
CA SER A 308 -25.91 -7.11 -23.93
C SER A 308 -26.92 -7.83 -24.83
N ASN A 309 -26.97 -9.17 -24.75
CA ASN A 309 -27.87 -10.06 -25.49
C ASN A 309 -28.91 -10.65 -24.55
#